data_AF-A0A0F8YCF9-F1
#
_entry.id   AF-A0A0F8YCF9-F1
#
_cell.length_a   1.000
_cell.length_b   1.000
_cell.length_c   1.000
_cell.angle_alpha   90.00
_cell.angle_beta   90.00
_cell.angle_gamma   90.00
#
_symmetry.space_group_name_H-M   'P 1'
#
loop_
_entity.id
_entity.type
_entity.pdbx_description
1 polymer ?
#
loop_
_entity_poly.entity_id
_entity_poly.type
_entity_poly.pdbx_seq_one_letter_code
_entity_poly.pdbx_strand_id
1 'polypeptide(L)'
;MAADLQIIVTLKDKASKGLKALTGKAGKLGSAVGKVMRAGVLAGGAAIAGLGVLSIKTFADFDKAMTNSLAIMGDVTDYQRGEMEQAARQVAKTTTFSAKEAAEAYFFLASAGLDAAQSIGAMPKVAAFAQAGNFELALATDLLTDAQSALGLTVDDTAKNIENMSRVSDVLIKANTLSNATAQQFSESLTNKAGPALRATNKSVEEGVAVLSVFADQGIKGAEAGTKLGIVLRDLQTKALQNAGEFEQLGISVFDSEGEMRNMADIIGDVESALGPLSTAQRKATLLQLGFSDKSVSAVQALLGNSEAIREYQTELEKAG
;
A
#
# COMPACT_ATOMS: atom_id res chain seq x y z
N MET A 1 59.69 -27.88 -8.48
CA MET A 1 58.82 -28.87 -7.80
C MET A 1 58.93 -28.90 -6.27
N ALA A 2 60.07 -28.55 -5.63
CA ALA A 2 60.16 -28.55 -4.16
C ALA A 2 59.52 -27.32 -3.47
N ALA A 3 59.46 -26.16 -4.14
CA ALA A 3 58.89 -24.93 -3.58
C ALA A 3 57.34 -24.93 -3.53
N ASP A 4 56.68 -25.49 -4.54
CA ASP A 4 55.21 -25.51 -4.60
C ASP A 4 54.57 -26.48 -3.60
N LEU A 5 55.26 -27.59 -3.26
CA LEU A 5 54.81 -28.53 -2.23
C LEU A 5 54.86 -27.92 -0.82
N GLN A 6 55.84 -27.06 -0.51
CA GLN A 6 55.89 -26.36 0.78
C GLN A 6 54.78 -25.31 0.92
N ILE A 7 54.43 -24.63 -0.16
CA ILE A 7 53.35 -23.61 -0.15
C ILE A 7 51.98 -24.27 0.06
N ILE A 8 51.71 -25.40 -0.60
CA ILE A 8 50.42 -26.12 -0.47
C ILE A 8 50.28 -26.76 0.92
N VAL A 9 51.35 -27.31 1.50
CA VAL A 9 51.34 -27.86 2.87
C VAL A 9 51.12 -26.75 3.90
N THR A 10 51.74 -25.57 3.71
CA THR A 10 51.58 -24.43 4.62
C THR A 10 50.18 -23.82 4.56
N LEU A 11 49.53 -23.85 3.40
CA LEU A 11 48.14 -23.37 3.23
C LEU A 11 47.11 -24.35 3.83
N LYS A 12 47.32 -25.67 3.69
CA LYS A 12 46.43 -26.70 4.26
C LYS A 12 46.51 -26.73 5.80
N ASP A 13 47.68 -26.44 6.38
CA ASP A 13 47.87 -26.32 7.83
C ASP A 13 47.33 -25.01 8.42
N LYS A 14 47.39 -23.90 7.68
CA LYS A 14 46.78 -22.63 8.13
C LYS A 14 45.26 -22.66 8.02
N ALA A 15 44.70 -23.28 6.97
CA ALA A 15 43.25 -23.44 6.81
C ALA A 15 42.64 -24.42 7.83
N SER A 16 43.33 -25.52 8.14
CA SER A 16 42.87 -26.50 9.15
C SER A 16 43.02 -25.99 10.59
N LYS A 17 44.04 -25.16 10.89
CA LYS A 17 44.16 -24.43 12.17
C LYS A 17 43.10 -23.32 12.30
N GLY A 18 42.78 -22.60 11.22
CA GLY A 18 41.69 -21.62 11.19
C GLY A 18 40.31 -22.24 11.37
N LEU A 19 40.05 -23.37 10.70
CA LEU A 19 38.77 -24.08 10.80
C LEU A 19 38.60 -24.80 12.15
N LYS A 20 39.67 -25.34 12.75
CA LYS A 20 39.67 -25.87 14.13
C LYS A 20 39.53 -24.77 15.20
N ALA A 21 40.04 -23.56 14.95
CA ALA A 21 39.83 -22.41 15.83
C ALA A 21 38.39 -21.86 15.76
N LEU A 22 37.72 -22.02 14.60
CA LEU A 22 36.31 -21.64 14.40
C LEU A 22 35.34 -22.70 14.95
N THR A 23 35.59 -23.99 14.73
CA THR A 23 34.77 -25.09 15.30
C THR A 23 34.97 -25.27 16.81
N GLY A 24 36.16 -24.98 17.35
CA GLY A 24 36.40 -24.93 18.80
C GLY A 24 35.79 -23.73 19.53
N LYS A 25 35.35 -22.69 18.80
CA LYS A 25 34.69 -21.49 19.36
C LYS A 25 33.17 -21.45 19.13
N ALA A 26 32.64 -22.19 18.17
CA ALA A 26 31.19 -22.33 17.98
C ALA A 26 30.49 -23.02 19.18
N GLY A 27 31.14 -24.01 19.80
CA GLY A 27 30.63 -24.66 21.02
C GLY A 27 30.67 -23.80 22.30
N LYS A 28 31.33 -22.64 22.27
CA LYS A 28 31.40 -21.69 23.41
C LYS A 28 30.56 -20.43 23.22
N LEU A 29 30.00 -20.21 22.02
CA LEU A 29 29.11 -19.08 21.77
C LEU A 29 27.73 -19.28 22.42
N GLY A 30 27.22 -20.53 22.43
CA GLY A 30 25.98 -20.89 23.13
C GLY A 30 26.07 -20.77 24.65
N SER A 31 27.26 -20.90 25.24
CA SER A 31 27.46 -20.74 26.70
C SER A 31 27.89 -19.33 27.14
N ALA A 32 28.27 -18.45 26.20
CA ALA A 32 28.56 -17.05 26.49
C ALA A 32 27.28 -16.19 26.57
N VAL A 33 26.30 -16.42 25.70
CA VAL A 33 25.00 -15.71 25.72
C VAL A 33 24.23 -16.00 27.01
N GLY A 34 24.25 -17.25 27.50
CA GLY A 34 23.62 -17.63 28.76
C GLY A 34 24.31 -17.09 30.03
N LYS A 35 25.59 -16.72 29.96
CA LYS A 35 26.33 -16.12 31.09
C LYS A 35 26.27 -14.59 31.11
N VAL A 36 26.12 -13.94 29.96
CA VAL A 36 25.99 -12.48 29.88
C VAL A 36 24.65 -12.00 30.48
N MET A 37 23.56 -12.77 30.37
CA MET A 37 22.32 -12.45 31.10
C MET A 37 22.40 -12.63 32.62
N ARG A 38 23.28 -13.50 33.13
CA ARG A 38 23.43 -13.76 34.57
C ARG A 38 24.49 -12.92 35.26
N ALA A 39 25.36 -12.25 34.51
CA ALA A 39 26.44 -11.40 35.03
C ALA A 39 26.11 -9.89 34.98
N GLY A 40 24.83 -9.52 34.80
CA GLY A 40 24.39 -8.12 34.73
C GLY A 40 24.20 -7.40 36.06
N VAL A 41 24.47 -8.03 37.22
CA VAL A 41 24.15 -7.43 38.54
C VAL A 41 25.37 -7.06 39.39
N LEU A 42 26.59 -7.46 39.05
CA LEU A 42 27.74 -7.22 39.95
C LEU A 42 29.00 -6.76 39.20
N ALA A 43 29.45 -5.56 39.57
CA ALA A 43 30.71 -4.89 39.21
C ALA A 43 30.77 -4.23 37.81
N GLY A 44 30.63 -2.90 37.79
CA GLY A 44 30.85 -2.05 36.63
C GLY A 44 32.26 -2.20 36.06
N GLY A 45 32.36 -2.29 34.73
CA GLY A 45 33.65 -2.19 34.03
C GLY A 45 33.77 -2.87 32.66
N ALA A 46 32.94 -3.87 32.31
CA ALA A 46 33.14 -4.64 31.07
C ALA A 46 31.90 -4.82 30.18
N ALA A 47 31.00 -3.83 30.14
CA ALA A 47 29.85 -3.81 29.21
C ALA A 47 30.13 -3.08 27.87
N ILE A 48 31.27 -2.41 27.73
CA ILE A 48 31.51 -1.44 26.65
C ILE A 48 31.81 -2.11 25.29
N ALA A 49 32.49 -3.27 25.28
CA ALA A 49 32.85 -3.94 24.02
C ALA A 49 31.63 -4.49 23.25
N GLY A 50 30.63 -5.02 23.97
CA GLY A 50 29.39 -5.53 23.36
C GLY A 50 28.49 -4.41 22.84
N LEU A 51 28.39 -3.30 23.59
CA LEU A 51 27.66 -2.10 23.17
C LEU A 51 28.34 -1.40 21.97
N GLY A 52 29.67 -1.34 21.94
CA GLY A 52 30.44 -0.73 20.85
C GLY A 52 30.33 -1.48 19.52
N VAL A 53 30.46 -2.81 19.52
CA VAL A 53 30.34 -3.63 18.31
C VAL A 53 28.91 -3.62 17.75
N LEU A 54 27.89 -3.66 18.62
CA LEU A 54 26.49 -3.56 18.20
C LEU A 54 26.19 -2.18 17.60
N SER A 55 26.69 -1.10 18.20
CA SER A 55 26.47 0.26 17.71
C SER A 55 27.11 0.50 16.33
N ILE A 56 28.35 0.01 16.12
CA ILE A 56 29.03 0.11 14.82
C ILE A 56 28.30 -0.71 13.76
N LYS A 57 27.87 -1.94 14.10
CA LYS A 57 27.13 -2.79 13.17
C LYS A 57 25.79 -2.17 12.77
N THR A 58 25.01 -1.64 13.71
CA THR A 58 23.74 -0.97 13.42
C THR A 58 23.94 0.28 12.56
N PHE A 59 24.98 1.06 12.82
CA PHE A 59 25.33 2.20 11.97
C PHE A 59 25.71 1.75 10.55
N ALA A 60 26.57 0.74 10.42
CA ALA A 60 26.99 0.22 9.13
C ALA A 60 25.83 -0.42 8.34
N ASP A 61 24.94 -1.15 9.01
CA ASP A 61 23.76 -1.76 8.37
C ASP A 61 22.77 -0.68 7.91
N PHE A 62 22.61 0.42 8.65
CA PHE A 62 21.82 1.59 8.25
C PHE A 62 22.44 2.35 7.08
N ASP A 63 23.74 2.67 7.14
CA ASP A 63 24.46 3.37 6.07
C ASP A 63 24.45 2.57 4.76
N LYS A 64 24.61 1.25 4.87
CA LYS A 64 24.44 0.34 3.73
C LYS A 64 23.03 0.36 3.17
N ALA A 65 22.00 0.35 4.02
CA ALA A 65 20.61 0.44 3.58
C ALA A 65 20.31 1.77 2.87
N MET A 66 20.79 2.91 3.39
CA MET A 66 20.71 4.21 2.74
C MET A 66 21.41 4.18 1.39
N THR A 67 22.65 3.70 1.33
CA THR A 67 23.42 3.65 0.09
C THR A 67 22.74 2.80 -0.98
N ASN A 68 22.23 1.63 -0.62
CA ASN A 68 21.50 0.77 -1.55
C ASN A 68 20.19 1.41 -2.03
N SER A 69 19.43 2.01 -1.12
CA SER A 69 18.08 2.53 -1.42
C SER A 69 18.12 3.81 -2.25
N LEU A 70 19.13 4.65 -2.03
CA LEU A 70 19.34 5.87 -2.80
C LEU A 70 19.99 5.63 -4.16
N ALA A 71 20.49 4.42 -4.44
CA ALA A 71 21.20 4.13 -5.70
C ALA A 71 20.32 4.29 -6.95
N ILE A 72 19.00 4.18 -6.81
CA ILE A 72 18.04 4.42 -7.90
C ILE A 72 17.52 5.86 -7.93
N MET A 73 17.74 6.61 -6.85
CA MET A 73 17.28 7.98 -6.68
C MET A 73 18.37 8.92 -7.23
N GLY A 74 18.53 8.98 -8.56
CA GLY A 74 19.35 9.94 -9.31
C GLY A 74 20.52 10.65 -8.58
N ASP A 75 20.62 11.98 -8.75
CA ASP A 75 21.65 12.82 -8.13
C ASP A 75 21.21 13.30 -6.73
N VAL A 76 21.27 12.41 -5.73
CA VAL A 76 21.10 12.80 -4.32
C VAL A 76 22.39 13.44 -3.81
N THR A 77 22.33 14.72 -3.46
CA THR A 77 23.44 15.46 -2.83
C THR A 77 23.72 14.97 -1.41
N ASP A 78 24.92 15.21 -0.89
CA ASP A 78 25.27 14.90 0.50
C ASP A 78 24.34 15.57 1.52
N TYR A 79 23.88 16.79 1.21
CA TYR A 79 22.89 17.50 2.03
C TYR A 79 21.55 16.75 2.05
N GLN A 80 21.01 16.38 0.88
CA GLN A 80 19.76 15.62 0.78
C GLN A 80 19.87 14.25 1.47
N ARG A 81 20.98 13.54 1.29
CA ARG A 81 21.24 12.29 2.01
C ARG A 81 21.16 12.51 3.53
N GLY A 82 21.79 13.56 4.04
CA GLY A 82 21.75 13.91 5.47
C GLY A 82 20.33 14.17 5.98
N GLU A 83 19.49 14.84 5.19
CA GLU A 83 18.07 15.06 5.53
C GLU A 83 17.26 13.76 5.51
N MET A 84 17.49 12.89 4.51
CA MET A 84 16.85 11.57 4.43
C MET A 84 17.24 10.66 5.60
N GLU A 85 18.51 10.69 6.03
CA GLU A 85 18.97 9.97 7.21
C GLU A 85 18.29 10.47 8.49
N GLN A 86 18.16 11.78 8.65
CA GLN A 86 17.46 12.38 9.78
C GLN A 86 15.99 11.97 9.81
N ALA A 87 15.30 12.00 8.66
CA ALA A 87 13.91 11.58 8.55
C ALA A 87 13.72 10.08 8.88
N ALA A 88 14.59 9.20 8.39
CA ALA A 88 14.55 7.77 8.72
C ALA A 88 14.77 7.51 10.22
N ARG A 89 15.71 8.24 10.84
CA ARG A 89 15.92 8.17 12.30
C ARG A 89 14.74 8.74 13.07
N GLN A 90 14.06 9.75 12.54
CA GLN A 90 12.89 10.34 13.19
C GLN A 90 11.72 9.36 13.19
N VAL A 91 11.45 8.69 12.06
CA VAL A 91 10.47 7.60 12.00
C VAL A 91 10.78 6.53 13.04
N ALA A 92 12.05 6.17 13.22
CA ALA A 92 12.44 5.20 14.23
C ALA A 92 12.26 5.65 15.69
N LYS A 93 12.15 6.95 15.94
CA LYS A 93 11.86 7.50 17.26
C LYS A 93 10.37 7.61 17.54
N THR A 94 9.55 7.77 16.50
CA THR A 94 8.13 8.08 16.63
C THR A 94 7.20 6.92 16.28
N THR A 95 7.73 5.84 15.71
CA THR A 95 6.96 4.67 15.26
C THR A 95 7.63 3.38 15.74
N THR A 96 7.04 2.24 15.41
CA THR A 96 7.60 0.91 15.73
C THR A 96 8.68 0.45 14.76
N PHE A 97 8.92 1.16 13.66
CA PHE A 97 9.87 0.76 12.61
C PHE A 97 11.29 1.21 12.93
N SER A 98 12.29 0.42 12.57
CA SER A 98 13.69 0.79 12.75
C SER A 98 14.16 1.81 11.70
N ALA A 99 15.25 2.51 11.99
CA ALA A 99 15.84 3.44 11.03
C ALA A 99 16.32 2.72 9.76
N LYS A 100 16.71 1.44 9.88
CA LYS A 100 17.10 0.59 8.75
C LYS A 100 15.90 0.30 7.85
N GLU A 101 14.75 -0.07 8.41
CA GLU A 101 13.52 -0.29 7.64
C GLU A 101 13.08 0.99 6.93
N ALA A 102 13.15 2.14 7.61
CA ALA A 102 12.86 3.43 6.98
C ALA A 102 13.86 3.77 5.86
N ALA A 103 15.15 3.45 6.05
CA ALA A 103 16.15 3.60 4.98
C ALA A 103 15.84 2.71 3.78
N GLU A 104 15.43 1.45 4.00
CA GLU A 104 15.02 0.49 2.96
C GLU A 104 13.75 0.96 2.22
N ALA A 105 12.82 1.62 2.91
CA ALA A 105 11.59 2.16 2.31
C ALA A 105 11.86 3.27 1.26
N TYR A 106 13.00 3.98 1.34
CA TYR A 106 13.36 4.96 0.31
C TYR A 106 13.55 4.34 -1.07
N PHE A 107 13.91 3.06 -1.16
CA PHE A 107 13.97 2.35 -2.44
C PHE A 107 12.58 2.26 -3.08
N PHE A 108 11.54 1.96 -2.29
CA PHE A 108 10.18 1.85 -2.80
C PHE A 108 9.60 3.21 -3.16
N LEU A 109 9.85 4.24 -2.34
CA LEU A 109 9.46 5.62 -2.65
C LEU A 109 10.11 6.12 -3.95
N ALA A 110 11.43 5.89 -4.10
CA ALA A 110 12.13 6.24 -5.34
C ALA A 110 11.63 5.43 -6.55
N SER A 111 11.32 4.15 -6.36
CA SER A 111 10.75 3.31 -7.42
C SER A 111 9.37 3.77 -7.86
N ALA A 112 8.60 4.35 -6.95
CA ALA A 112 7.32 5.02 -7.23
C ALA A 112 7.49 6.42 -7.86
N GLY A 113 8.73 6.84 -8.11
CA GLY A 113 9.06 8.10 -8.78
C GLY A 113 9.21 9.31 -7.86
N LEU A 114 9.21 9.13 -6.54
CA LEU A 114 9.40 10.25 -5.61
C LEU A 114 10.86 10.67 -5.55
N ASP A 115 11.11 11.97 -5.62
CA ASP A 115 12.43 12.54 -5.38
C ASP A 115 12.81 12.52 -3.87
N ALA A 116 14.00 13.04 -3.54
CA ALA A 116 14.46 13.08 -2.15
C ALA A 116 13.54 13.89 -1.22
N ALA A 117 13.04 15.05 -1.67
CA ALA A 117 12.21 15.93 -0.86
C ALA A 117 10.82 15.32 -0.62
N GLN A 118 10.21 14.78 -1.68
CA GLN A 118 8.95 14.04 -1.60
C GLN A 118 9.10 12.80 -0.73
N SER A 119 10.20 12.07 -0.86
CA SER A 119 10.47 10.87 -0.04
C SER A 119 10.60 11.19 1.44
N ILE A 120 11.27 12.30 1.80
CA ILE A 120 11.35 12.79 3.19
C ILE A 120 9.96 13.11 3.73
N GLY A 121 9.11 13.78 2.94
CA GLY A 121 7.74 14.12 3.33
C GLY A 121 6.82 12.91 3.43
N ALA A 122 7.02 11.90 2.58
CA ALA A 122 6.19 10.69 2.51
C ALA A 122 6.52 9.70 3.63
N MET A 123 7.79 9.59 4.03
CA MET A 123 8.25 8.58 4.99
C MET A 123 7.43 8.51 6.29
N PRO A 124 7.10 9.63 6.97
CA PRO A 124 6.26 9.59 8.17
C PRO A 124 4.82 9.14 7.89
N LYS A 125 4.28 9.44 6.71
CA LYS A 125 2.91 9.07 6.31
C LYS A 125 2.81 7.59 6.02
N VAL A 126 3.76 7.06 5.26
CA VAL A 126 3.87 5.62 5.00
C VAL A 126 4.09 4.85 6.29
N ALA A 127 4.91 5.36 7.22
CA ALA A 127 5.11 4.71 8.51
C ALA A 127 3.83 4.73 9.37
N ALA A 128 3.06 5.82 9.37
CA ALA A 128 1.77 5.87 10.06
C ALA A 128 0.77 4.88 9.44
N PHE A 129 0.69 4.82 8.10
CA PHE A 129 -0.12 3.85 7.37
C PHE A 129 0.27 2.40 7.72
N ALA A 130 1.57 2.11 7.70
CA ALA A 130 2.12 0.80 8.05
C ALA A 130 1.73 0.39 9.47
N GLN A 131 1.83 1.32 10.43
CA GLN A 131 1.47 1.06 11.81
C GLN A 131 -0.04 0.84 11.98
N ALA A 132 -0.88 1.64 11.31
CA ALA A 132 -2.33 1.52 11.37
C ALA A 132 -2.85 0.24 10.69
N GLY A 133 -2.22 -0.16 9.59
CA GLY A 133 -2.52 -1.40 8.85
C GLY A 133 -1.80 -2.64 9.37
N ASN A 134 -0.89 -2.49 10.34
CA ASN A 134 0.01 -3.55 10.83
C ASN A 134 0.80 -4.23 9.70
N PHE A 135 1.43 -3.42 8.85
CA PHE A 135 2.24 -3.86 7.70
C PHE A 135 3.73 -3.73 7.98
N GLU A 136 4.54 -4.48 7.23
CA GLU A 136 5.93 -4.14 7.03
C GLU A 136 6.04 -2.80 6.28
N LEU A 137 7.03 -1.98 6.62
CA LEU A 137 7.13 -0.63 6.05
C LEU A 137 7.30 -0.64 4.54
N ALA A 138 8.05 -1.61 3.99
CA ALA A 138 8.21 -1.78 2.55
C ALA A 138 6.87 -2.06 1.86
N LEU A 139 6.08 -3.00 2.39
CA LEU A 139 4.75 -3.32 1.85
C LEU A 139 3.80 -2.13 1.95
N ALA A 140 3.80 -1.41 3.08
CA ALA A 140 2.99 -0.21 3.24
C ALA A 140 3.35 0.88 2.24
N THR A 141 4.65 1.01 1.93
CA THR A 141 5.14 1.95 0.91
C THR A 141 4.53 1.61 -0.43
N ASP A 142 4.72 0.36 -0.88
CA ASP A 142 4.24 -0.16 -2.16
C ASP A 142 2.72 0.02 -2.31
N LEU A 143 1.95 -0.45 -1.33
CA LEU A 143 0.49 -0.36 -1.34
C LEU A 143 -0.03 1.08 -1.44
N LEU A 144 0.59 2.01 -0.71
CA LEU A 144 0.13 3.39 -0.66
C LEU A 144 0.56 4.16 -1.91
N THR A 145 1.80 3.99 -2.38
CA THR A 145 2.29 4.66 -3.58
C THR A 145 1.60 4.16 -4.85
N ASP A 146 1.32 2.86 -4.93
CA ASP A 146 0.63 2.29 -6.09
C ASP A 146 -0.83 2.71 -6.11
N ALA A 147 -1.53 2.70 -4.97
CA ALA A 147 -2.92 3.16 -4.89
C ALA A 147 -3.03 4.64 -5.28
N GLN A 148 -2.15 5.50 -4.75
CA GLN A 148 -2.10 6.91 -5.10
C GLN A 148 -1.84 7.12 -6.61
N SER A 149 -0.89 6.37 -7.17
CA SER A 149 -0.55 6.47 -8.59
C SER A 149 -1.68 5.97 -9.50
N ALA A 150 -2.36 4.88 -9.12
CA ALA A 150 -3.50 4.33 -9.85
C ALA A 150 -4.68 5.30 -9.90
N LEU A 151 -4.89 6.08 -8.84
CA LEU A 151 -5.87 7.16 -8.78
C LEU A 151 -5.45 8.42 -9.56
N GLY A 152 -4.19 8.51 -10.00
CA GLY A 152 -3.64 9.71 -10.63
C GLY A 152 -3.42 10.85 -9.66
N LEU A 153 -3.18 10.55 -8.39
CA LEU A 153 -2.99 11.54 -7.32
C LEU A 153 -1.51 11.81 -6.99
N THR A 154 -0.59 11.20 -7.74
CA THR A 154 0.84 11.52 -7.67
C THR A 154 1.12 12.78 -8.48
N VAL A 155 1.71 13.80 -7.84
CA VAL A 155 1.95 15.12 -8.45
C VAL A 155 3.35 15.64 -8.09
N ASP A 156 3.89 16.53 -8.91
CA ASP A 156 5.25 17.08 -8.71
C ASP A 156 5.34 17.98 -7.47
N ASP A 157 4.29 18.74 -7.17
CA ASP A 157 4.26 19.58 -5.97
C ASP A 157 4.34 18.73 -4.70
N THR A 158 5.41 18.90 -3.94
CA THR A 158 5.70 18.06 -2.77
C THR A 158 4.57 18.14 -1.74
N ALA A 159 4.09 19.34 -1.41
CA ALA A 159 3.06 19.50 -0.38
C ALA A 159 1.76 18.82 -0.79
N LYS A 160 1.32 19.02 -2.05
CA LYS A 160 0.10 18.41 -2.59
C LYS A 160 0.25 16.89 -2.74
N ASN A 161 1.43 16.40 -3.11
CA ASN A 161 1.69 14.97 -3.20
C ASN A 161 1.55 14.28 -1.83
N ILE A 162 2.07 14.90 -0.77
CA ILE A 162 1.94 14.39 0.61
C ILE A 162 0.51 14.52 1.14
N GLU A 163 -0.20 15.60 0.79
CA GLU A 163 -1.62 15.76 1.11
C GLU A 163 -2.45 14.64 0.47
N ASN A 164 -2.27 14.40 -0.83
CA ASN A 164 -2.94 13.34 -1.56
C ASN A 164 -2.62 11.96 -1.00
N MET A 165 -1.35 11.68 -0.69
CA MET A 165 -0.93 10.43 -0.06
C MET A 165 -1.58 10.22 1.31
N SER A 166 -1.66 11.29 2.12
CA SER A 166 -2.33 11.26 3.43
C SER A 166 -3.80 10.94 3.25
N ARG A 167 -4.49 11.63 2.33
CA ARG A 167 -5.90 11.39 2.01
C ARG A 167 -6.17 9.94 1.60
N VAL A 168 -5.35 9.37 0.71
CA VAL A 168 -5.49 7.96 0.31
C VAL A 168 -5.28 7.04 1.52
N SER A 169 -4.25 7.29 2.33
CA SER A 169 -3.97 6.51 3.53
C SER A 169 -5.15 6.51 4.50
N ASP A 170 -5.66 7.70 4.81
CA ASP A 170 -6.74 7.91 5.77
C ASP A 170 -8.03 7.22 5.32
N VAL A 171 -8.38 7.34 4.03
CA VAL A 171 -9.55 6.66 3.45
C VAL A 171 -9.40 5.14 3.53
N LEU A 172 -8.24 4.58 3.19
CA LEU A 172 -8.02 3.13 3.25
C LEU A 172 -8.07 2.59 4.68
N ILE A 173 -7.47 3.30 5.64
CA ILE A 173 -7.49 2.91 7.05
C ILE A 173 -8.90 3.06 7.63
N LYS A 174 -9.61 4.14 7.32
CA LYS A 174 -11.00 4.33 7.76
C LYS A 174 -11.90 3.24 7.19
N ALA A 175 -11.82 2.94 5.89
CA ALA A 175 -12.59 1.86 5.26
C ALA A 175 -12.33 0.49 5.89
N ASN A 176 -11.07 0.21 6.23
CA ASN A 176 -10.66 -1.00 6.96
C ASN A 176 -11.32 -1.14 8.35
N THR A 177 -11.70 -0.03 8.99
CA THR A 177 -12.43 -0.05 10.26
C THR A 177 -13.95 -0.14 10.11
N LEU A 178 -14.49 0.32 8.97
CA LEU A 178 -15.93 0.43 8.75
C LEU A 178 -16.54 -0.80 8.07
N SER A 179 -15.75 -1.55 7.30
CA SER A 179 -16.26 -2.59 6.40
C SER A 179 -15.44 -3.86 6.45
N ASN A 180 -15.93 -4.95 5.84
CA ASN A 180 -15.32 -6.27 5.95
C ASN A 180 -14.07 -6.49 5.06
N ALA A 181 -13.24 -5.49 4.75
CA ALA A 181 -12.00 -5.67 3.98
C ALA A 181 -10.81 -4.97 4.62
N THR A 182 -9.61 -5.47 4.32
CA THR A 182 -8.37 -4.88 4.83
C THR A 182 -7.90 -3.68 4.02
N ALA A 183 -7.09 -2.80 4.61
CA ALA A 183 -6.46 -1.69 3.87
C ALA A 183 -5.61 -2.21 2.68
N GLN A 184 -4.99 -3.38 2.82
CA GLN A 184 -4.33 -4.07 1.71
C GLN A 184 -5.30 -4.46 0.60
N GLN A 185 -6.45 -5.06 0.93
CA GLN A 185 -7.46 -5.44 -0.07
C GLN A 185 -8.05 -4.23 -0.79
N PHE A 186 -8.22 -3.10 -0.10
CA PHE A 186 -8.63 -1.85 -0.76
C PHE A 186 -7.54 -1.32 -1.69
N SER A 187 -6.27 -1.30 -1.26
CA SER A 187 -5.16 -0.94 -2.15
C SER A 187 -5.10 -1.85 -3.38
N GLU A 188 -5.17 -3.18 -3.22
CA GLU A 188 -5.21 -4.15 -4.33
C GLU A 188 -6.39 -3.93 -5.29
N SER A 189 -7.53 -3.48 -4.77
CA SER A 189 -8.70 -3.13 -5.59
C SER A 189 -8.41 -1.91 -6.46
N LEU A 190 -7.85 -0.87 -5.85
CA LEU A 190 -7.51 0.40 -6.50
C LEU A 190 -6.43 0.21 -7.57
N THR A 191 -5.36 -0.53 -7.26
CA THR A 191 -4.23 -0.74 -8.18
C THR A 191 -4.59 -1.63 -9.38
N ASN A 192 -5.53 -2.56 -9.22
CA ASN A 192 -5.90 -3.47 -10.29
C ASN A 192 -6.68 -2.78 -11.44
N LYS A 193 -7.88 -2.25 -11.14
CA LYS A 193 -8.80 -1.67 -12.14
C LYS A 193 -9.65 -0.52 -11.62
N ALA A 194 -9.88 -0.42 -10.30
CA ALA A 194 -10.76 0.62 -9.76
C ALA A 194 -10.14 2.02 -9.89
N GLY A 195 -8.87 2.21 -9.50
CA GLY A 195 -8.19 3.50 -9.53
C GLY A 195 -8.21 4.17 -10.92
N PRO A 196 -7.76 3.47 -11.99
CA PRO A 196 -7.81 4.03 -13.33
C PRO A 196 -9.23 4.33 -13.83
N ALA A 197 -10.23 3.55 -13.41
CA ALA A 197 -11.62 3.77 -13.77
C ALA A 197 -12.21 4.99 -13.05
N LEU A 198 -11.91 5.16 -11.75
CA LEU A 198 -12.28 6.33 -10.97
C LEU A 198 -11.68 7.59 -11.60
N ARG A 199 -10.40 7.55 -11.97
CA ARG A 199 -9.74 8.65 -12.68
C ARG A 199 -10.42 8.96 -14.01
N ALA A 200 -10.75 7.94 -14.81
CA ALA A 200 -11.40 8.12 -16.11
C ALA A 200 -12.83 8.66 -16.00
N THR A 201 -13.48 8.51 -14.85
CA THR A 201 -14.85 8.96 -14.57
C THR A 201 -14.88 10.14 -13.59
N ASN A 202 -13.73 10.73 -13.30
CA ASN A 202 -13.57 11.86 -12.37
C ASN A 202 -14.22 11.63 -10.98
N LYS A 203 -14.15 10.39 -10.48
CA LYS A 203 -14.68 9.99 -9.18
C LYS A 203 -13.58 10.04 -8.12
N SER A 204 -13.98 10.41 -6.90
CA SER A 204 -13.08 10.53 -5.76
C SER A 204 -12.68 9.15 -5.22
N VAL A 205 -11.59 9.12 -4.43
CA VAL A 205 -11.17 7.89 -3.74
C VAL A 205 -12.20 7.46 -2.70
N GLU A 206 -12.87 8.39 -2.04
CA GLU A 206 -13.92 8.14 -1.05
C GLU A 206 -15.13 7.46 -1.69
N GLU A 207 -15.60 7.98 -2.83
CA GLU A 207 -16.73 7.40 -3.54
C GLU A 207 -16.38 6.00 -4.07
N GLY A 208 -15.18 5.83 -4.64
CA GLY A 208 -14.71 4.53 -5.10
C GLY A 208 -14.57 3.51 -3.98
N VAL A 209 -13.93 3.89 -2.86
CA VAL A 209 -13.74 3.02 -1.70
C VAL A 209 -15.07 2.72 -1.01
N ALA A 210 -16.05 3.63 -1.02
CA ALA A 210 -17.40 3.37 -0.53
C ALA A 210 -18.09 2.23 -1.30
N VAL A 211 -17.99 2.23 -2.64
CA VAL A 211 -18.51 1.12 -3.46
C VAL A 211 -17.74 -0.18 -3.18
N LEU A 212 -16.41 -0.11 -3.00
CA LEU A 212 -15.59 -1.26 -2.63
C LEU A 212 -15.97 -1.81 -1.24
N SER A 213 -16.35 -0.96 -0.28
CA SER A 213 -16.81 -1.36 1.05
C SER A 213 -18.13 -2.16 0.96
N VAL A 214 -19.07 -1.73 0.11
CA VAL A 214 -20.30 -2.50 -0.16
C VAL A 214 -19.99 -3.86 -0.79
N PHE A 215 -19.04 -3.95 -1.71
CA PHE A 215 -18.58 -5.23 -2.23
C PHE A 215 -17.94 -6.10 -1.14
N ALA A 216 -17.14 -5.50 -0.26
CA ALA A 216 -16.44 -6.20 0.80
C ALA A 216 -17.39 -6.86 1.80
N ASP A 217 -18.48 -6.18 2.16
CA ASP A 217 -19.53 -6.72 3.04
C ASP A 217 -20.28 -7.90 2.43
N GLN A 218 -20.27 -8.01 1.11
CA GLN A 218 -20.80 -9.15 0.37
C GLN A 218 -19.74 -10.22 0.06
N GLY A 219 -18.53 -10.08 0.59
CA GLY A 219 -17.44 -11.04 0.42
C GLY A 219 -16.61 -10.86 -0.85
N ILE A 220 -16.88 -9.84 -1.67
CA ILE A 220 -16.12 -9.51 -2.88
C ILE A 220 -15.03 -8.51 -2.49
N LYS A 221 -13.76 -8.92 -2.52
CA LYS A 221 -12.63 -8.14 -1.96
C LYS A 221 -11.43 -8.14 -2.91
N GLY A 222 -10.46 -7.26 -2.63
CA GLY A 222 -9.20 -7.23 -3.35
C GLY A 222 -9.37 -7.02 -4.86
N ALA A 223 -8.49 -7.65 -5.64
CA ALA A 223 -8.50 -7.50 -7.09
C ALA A 223 -9.85 -7.81 -7.76
N GLU A 224 -10.67 -8.72 -7.20
CA GLU A 224 -12.01 -9.01 -7.74
C GLU A 224 -12.94 -7.80 -7.60
N ALA A 225 -12.98 -7.19 -6.41
CA ALA A 225 -13.77 -5.98 -6.15
C ALA A 225 -13.33 -4.84 -7.06
N GLY A 226 -12.00 -4.65 -7.20
CA GLY A 226 -11.42 -3.69 -8.13
C GLY A 226 -11.86 -3.91 -9.57
N THR A 227 -11.88 -5.17 -10.03
CA THR A 227 -12.35 -5.53 -11.38
C THR A 227 -13.83 -5.20 -11.56
N LYS A 228 -14.68 -5.54 -10.59
CA LYS A 228 -16.12 -5.27 -10.66
C LYS A 228 -16.41 -3.77 -10.68
N LEU A 229 -15.76 -2.98 -9.82
CA LEU A 229 -15.93 -1.53 -9.82
C LEU A 229 -15.50 -0.93 -11.17
N GLY A 230 -14.35 -1.34 -11.70
CA GLY A 230 -13.89 -0.88 -13.02
C GLY A 230 -14.85 -1.26 -14.16
N ILE A 231 -15.50 -2.43 -14.08
CA ILE A 231 -16.55 -2.84 -15.03
C ILE A 231 -17.79 -1.94 -14.90
N VAL A 232 -18.27 -1.72 -13.67
CA VAL A 232 -19.48 -0.92 -13.40
C VAL A 232 -19.32 0.50 -13.92
N LEU A 233 -18.25 1.19 -13.54
CA LEU A 233 -17.99 2.58 -13.96
C LEU A 233 -17.94 2.69 -15.49
N ARG A 234 -17.14 1.83 -16.14
CA ARG A 234 -16.99 1.83 -17.60
C ARG A 234 -18.30 1.50 -18.32
N ASP A 235 -19.03 0.48 -17.87
CA ASP A 235 -20.25 0.04 -18.54
C ASP A 235 -21.41 1.00 -18.32
N LEU A 236 -21.59 1.57 -17.13
CA LEU A 236 -22.60 2.61 -16.92
C LEU A 236 -22.42 3.77 -17.92
N GLN A 237 -21.18 4.28 -18.04
CA GLN A 237 -20.86 5.34 -18.99
C GLN A 237 -21.18 4.91 -20.44
N THR A 238 -20.66 3.76 -20.85
CA THR A 238 -20.77 3.29 -22.24
C THR A 238 -22.22 2.98 -22.62
N LYS A 239 -22.97 2.36 -21.72
CA LYS A 239 -24.33 1.87 -21.99
C LYS A 239 -25.38 2.97 -21.90
N ALA A 240 -25.21 3.94 -21.00
CA ALA A 240 -26.05 5.13 -21.00
C ALA A 240 -25.91 5.93 -22.30
N LEU A 241 -24.70 6.03 -22.87
CA LEU A 241 -24.49 6.70 -24.15
C LEU A 241 -25.03 5.92 -25.35
N GLN A 242 -24.87 4.59 -25.35
CA GLN A 242 -25.31 3.72 -26.47
C GLN A 242 -26.83 3.51 -26.50
N ASN A 243 -27.47 3.46 -25.33
CA ASN A 243 -28.88 3.10 -25.15
C ASN A 243 -29.63 4.20 -24.38
N ALA A 244 -29.39 5.47 -24.75
CA ALA A 244 -29.89 6.63 -23.99
C ALA A 244 -31.42 6.63 -23.84
N GLY A 245 -32.15 6.23 -24.88
CA GLY A 245 -33.61 6.17 -24.85
C GLY A 245 -34.15 5.14 -23.86
N GLU A 246 -33.49 3.99 -23.72
CA GLU A 246 -33.86 2.95 -22.75
C GLU A 246 -33.55 3.39 -21.32
N PHE A 247 -32.42 4.05 -21.09
CA PHE A 247 -32.08 4.63 -19.78
C PHE A 247 -33.09 5.72 -19.37
N GLU A 248 -33.46 6.62 -20.29
CA GLU A 248 -34.46 7.67 -20.07
C GLU A 248 -35.84 7.08 -19.76
N GLN A 249 -36.28 6.06 -20.51
CA GLN A 249 -37.58 5.39 -20.27
C GLN A 249 -37.66 4.73 -18.88
N LEU A 250 -36.53 4.25 -18.37
CA LEU A 250 -36.44 3.66 -17.02
C LEU A 250 -36.16 4.69 -15.93
N GLY A 251 -35.97 5.96 -16.28
CA GLY A 251 -35.65 7.03 -15.32
C GLY A 251 -34.25 6.90 -14.71
N ILE A 252 -33.31 6.27 -15.41
CA ILE A 252 -31.92 6.10 -14.95
C ILE A 252 -31.06 7.17 -15.61
N SER A 253 -30.58 8.13 -14.84
CA SER A 253 -29.62 9.13 -15.36
C SER A 253 -28.22 8.82 -14.83
N VAL A 254 -27.28 8.59 -15.76
CA VAL A 254 -25.86 8.35 -15.43
C VAL A 254 -25.06 9.65 -15.42
N PHE A 255 -25.48 10.65 -16.19
CA PHE A 255 -24.81 11.93 -16.30
C PHE A 255 -25.69 13.05 -15.76
N ASP A 256 -25.06 14.08 -15.20
CA ASP A 256 -25.72 15.31 -14.81
C ASP A 256 -25.89 16.27 -16.01
N SER A 257 -26.34 17.50 -15.73
CA SER A 257 -26.55 18.52 -16.76
C SER A 257 -25.26 19.04 -17.40
N GLU A 258 -24.11 18.84 -16.76
CA GLU A 258 -22.78 19.25 -17.26
C GLU A 258 -22.12 18.13 -18.07
N GLY A 259 -22.72 16.93 -18.10
CA GLY A 259 -22.20 15.75 -18.79
C GLY A 259 -21.22 14.94 -17.94
N GLU A 260 -21.07 15.28 -16.66
CA GLU A 260 -20.23 14.56 -15.72
C GLU A 260 -21.00 13.36 -15.16
N MET A 261 -20.28 12.27 -14.85
CA MET A 261 -20.91 11.11 -14.24
C MET A 261 -21.43 11.47 -12.85
N ARG A 262 -22.72 11.22 -12.62
CA ARG A 262 -23.38 11.41 -11.32
C ARG A 262 -22.72 10.55 -10.24
N ASN A 263 -23.02 10.87 -8.98
CA ASN A 263 -22.55 10.06 -7.87
C ASN A 263 -23.09 8.62 -7.96
N MET A 264 -22.24 7.64 -7.65
CA MET A 264 -22.56 6.23 -7.75
C MET A 264 -23.76 5.82 -6.88
N ALA A 265 -23.94 6.41 -5.69
CA ALA A 265 -25.12 6.14 -4.87
C ALA A 265 -26.41 6.61 -5.57
N ASP A 266 -26.37 7.77 -6.24
CA ASP A 266 -27.53 8.28 -6.99
C ASP A 266 -27.86 7.38 -8.19
N ILE A 267 -26.85 7.01 -8.99
CA ILE A 267 -27.05 6.16 -10.17
C ILE A 267 -27.60 4.79 -9.75
N ILE A 268 -27.03 4.18 -8.71
CA ILE A 268 -27.52 2.89 -8.20
C ILE A 268 -28.93 3.04 -7.61
N GLY A 269 -29.26 4.15 -6.98
CA GLY A 269 -30.62 4.45 -6.49
C GLY A 269 -31.66 4.53 -7.62
N ASP A 270 -31.30 5.13 -8.76
CA ASP A 270 -32.18 5.14 -9.95
C ASP A 270 -32.38 3.71 -10.49
N VAL A 271 -31.30 2.93 -10.59
CA VAL A 271 -31.37 1.53 -11.06
C VAL A 271 -32.22 0.68 -10.10
N GLU A 272 -32.07 0.85 -8.79
CA GLU A 272 -32.88 0.20 -7.76
C GLU A 272 -34.36 0.55 -7.92
N SER A 273 -34.68 1.82 -8.15
CA SER A 273 -36.05 2.29 -8.35
C SER A 273 -36.67 1.68 -9.61
N ALA A 274 -35.93 1.64 -10.72
CA ALA A 274 -36.37 1.06 -11.99
C ALA A 274 -36.59 -0.46 -11.90
N LEU A 275 -35.75 -1.17 -11.13
CA LEU A 275 -35.75 -2.63 -11.05
C LEU A 275 -36.52 -3.19 -9.85
N GLY A 276 -36.82 -2.37 -8.84
CA GLY A 276 -37.44 -2.76 -7.57
C GLY A 276 -38.72 -3.58 -7.74
N PRO A 277 -39.70 -3.14 -8.55
CA PRO A 277 -40.96 -3.85 -8.78
C PRO A 277 -40.83 -5.18 -9.53
N LEU A 278 -39.67 -5.45 -10.14
CA LEU A 278 -39.46 -6.58 -11.05
C LEU A 278 -38.98 -7.84 -10.31
N SER A 279 -39.38 -9.01 -10.82
CA SER A 279 -38.82 -10.31 -10.39
C SER A 279 -37.35 -10.45 -10.79
N THR A 280 -36.60 -11.36 -10.14
CA THR A 280 -35.18 -11.62 -10.46
C THR A 280 -34.91 -11.88 -11.94
N ALA A 281 -35.79 -12.65 -12.60
CA ALA A 281 -35.67 -12.94 -14.03
C ALA A 281 -35.86 -11.68 -14.89
N GLN A 282 -36.85 -10.84 -14.54
CA GLN A 282 -37.10 -9.58 -15.22
C GLN A 282 -35.97 -8.58 -14.99
N ARG A 283 -35.44 -8.46 -13.78
CA ARG A 283 -34.29 -7.57 -13.49
C ARG A 283 -33.08 -7.91 -14.36
N LYS A 284 -32.74 -9.19 -14.48
CA LYS A 284 -31.66 -9.64 -15.37
C LYS A 284 -31.96 -9.28 -16.82
N ALA A 285 -33.18 -9.55 -17.30
CA ALA A 285 -33.57 -9.23 -18.68
C ALA A 285 -33.49 -7.73 -18.98
N THR A 286 -33.95 -6.87 -18.06
CA THR A 286 -33.88 -5.42 -18.19
C THR A 286 -32.43 -4.92 -18.25
N LEU A 287 -31.53 -5.43 -17.39
CA LEU A 287 -30.12 -5.06 -17.47
C LEU A 287 -29.47 -5.51 -18.80
N LEU A 288 -29.81 -6.70 -19.30
CA LEU A 288 -29.35 -7.15 -20.62
C LEU A 288 -29.90 -6.24 -21.75
N GLN A 289 -31.15 -5.79 -21.64
CA GLN A 289 -31.77 -4.85 -22.59
C GLN A 289 -31.08 -3.48 -22.57
N LEU A 290 -30.63 -3.01 -21.40
CA LEU A 290 -29.78 -1.81 -21.27
C LEU A 290 -28.37 -2.01 -21.86
N GLY A 291 -28.07 -3.20 -22.39
CA GLY A 291 -26.83 -3.51 -23.08
C GLY A 291 -25.69 -3.97 -22.16
N PHE A 292 -25.97 -4.24 -20.89
CA PHE A 292 -24.98 -4.81 -19.97
C PHE A 292 -24.66 -6.26 -20.36
N SER A 293 -23.39 -6.65 -20.26
CA SER A 293 -22.97 -8.06 -20.40
C SER A 293 -23.27 -8.85 -19.12
N ASP A 294 -23.26 -10.19 -19.15
CA ASP A 294 -23.46 -11.00 -17.93
C ASP A 294 -22.47 -10.65 -16.80
N LYS A 295 -21.22 -10.29 -17.13
CA LYS A 295 -20.23 -9.86 -16.13
C LYS A 295 -20.64 -8.53 -15.47
N SER A 296 -21.10 -7.59 -16.28
CA SER A 296 -21.58 -6.28 -15.83
C SER A 296 -22.85 -6.42 -14.99
N VAL A 297 -23.79 -7.28 -15.44
CA VAL A 297 -24.99 -7.62 -14.69
C VAL A 297 -24.64 -8.16 -13.31
N SER A 298 -23.69 -9.09 -13.20
CA SER A 298 -23.25 -9.62 -11.90
C SER A 298 -22.67 -8.53 -11.00
N ALA A 299 -21.89 -7.60 -11.54
CA ALA A 299 -21.31 -6.51 -10.76
C ALA A 299 -22.36 -5.48 -10.31
N VAL A 300 -23.27 -5.08 -11.20
CA VAL A 300 -24.39 -4.17 -10.88
C VAL A 300 -25.34 -4.81 -9.87
N GLN A 301 -25.66 -6.10 -10.03
CA GLN A 301 -26.53 -6.82 -9.09
C GLN A 301 -25.99 -6.85 -7.67
N ALA A 302 -24.67 -6.92 -7.49
CA ALA A 302 -24.04 -6.82 -6.17
C ALA A 302 -24.13 -5.41 -5.57
N LEU A 303 -24.56 -4.39 -6.31
CA LEU A 303 -24.81 -3.05 -5.77
C LEU A 303 -26.30 -2.77 -5.53
N LEU A 304 -27.21 -3.57 -6.11
CA LEU A 304 -28.64 -3.35 -5.95
C LEU A 304 -29.08 -3.55 -4.50
N GLY A 305 -29.81 -2.57 -3.98
CA GLY A 305 -30.28 -2.50 -2.60
C GLY A 305 -29.27 -1.87 -1.64
N ASN A 306 -28.19 -1.27 -2.15
CA ASN A 306 -27.10 -0.72 -1.33
C ASN A 306 -26.78 0.75 -1.67
N SER A 307 -27.61 1.46 -2.44
CA SER A 307 -27.41 2.89 -2.73
C SER A 307 -27.22 3.75 -1.46
N GLU A 308 -28.01 3.50 -0.42
CA GLU A 308 -27.90 4.17 0.88
C GLU A 308 -26.58 3.83 1.59
N ALA A 309 -26.20 2.55 1.60
CA ALA A 309 -24.93 2.11 2.20
C ALA A 309 -23.71 2.72 1.49
N ILE A 310 -23.73 2.84 0.16
CA ILE A 310 -22.67 3.56 -0.58
C ILE A 310 -22.56 5.00 -0.07
N ARG A 311 -23.70 5.69 0.10
CA ARG A 311 -23.71 7.08 0.57
C ARG A 311 -23.23 7.23 2.01
N GLU A 312 -23.62 6.32 2.89
CA GLU A 312 -23.16 6.28 4.29
C GLU A 312 -21.65 6.07 4.36
N TYR A 313 -21.12 5.07 3.64
CA TYR A 313 -19.68 4.84 3.56
C TYR A 313 -18.96 6.06 3.02
N GLN A 314 -19.41 6.65 1.90
CA GLN A 314 -18.78 7.83 1.34
C GLN A 314 -18.75 8.98 2.35
N THR A 315 -19.86 9.25 3.04
CA THR A 315 -19.96 10.30 4.06
C THR A 315 -18.99 10.06 5.21
N GLU A 316 -18.80 8.82 5.65
CA GLU A 316 -17.86 8.48 6.71
C GLU A 316 -16.39 8.53 6.26
N LEU A 317 -16.12 8.23 4.99
CA LEU A 317 -14.78 8.29 4.40
C LEU A 317 -14.33 9.72 4.12
N GLU A 318 -15.24 10.62 3.76
CA GLU A 318 -14.97 12.06 3.62
C GLU A 318 -14.58 12.72 4.96
N LYS A 319 -14.86 12.05 6.09
CA LYS A 319 -14.43 12.48 7.44
C LYS A 319 -13.07 11.91 7.85
N ALA A 320 -12.41 11.11 7.00
CA ALA A 320 -11.19 10.39 7.37
C ALA A 320 -9.98 11.30 7.59
N GLY A 321 -10.00 12.55 7.10
CA GLY A 321 -8.93 13.53 7.28
C GLY A 321 -9.38 14.94 6.95
#